data_AF-A0A8X6WVB5-F1
#
_entry.id   AF-A0A8X6WVB5-F1
#
_cell.length_a   1.000
_cell.length_b   1.000
_cell.length_c   1.000
_cell.angle_alpha   90.00
_cell.angle_beta   90.00
_cell.angle_gamma   90.00
#
_symmetry.space_group_name_H-M   'P 1'
#
loop_
_entity.id
_entity.type
_entity.pdbx_description
1 polymer ?
#
loop_
_entity_poly.entity_id
_entity_poly.type
_entity_poly.pdbx_seq_one_letter_code
_entity_poly.pdbx_strand_id
1 'polypeptide(L)'
;MHRIPENDAGGFTMIPYQIKRINSGRDRTTDTFVAHLVQLVYESDTLKDLFDLSETPAIEFASHTRKYFVDVLTSLGSKNPEKIADFTTRSMAQNFKVFTREEMVRVYAGFAASYLGSQRILTQECAKDLANTYEKSANETVVKGDPTSKFKAVENGLTEFLMSKDTLTGEKCWKGAIYYESQWLLTAAETPASRDLFVRCSAEANGDPN
;
A
#
# COMPACT_ATOMS: atom_id res chain seq x y z
N MET A 1 -29.90 -2.20 -29.12
CA MET A 1 -28.69 -3.02 -29.34
C MET A 1 -27.53 -2.09 -29.66
N HIS A 2 -26.70 -1.75 -28.68
CA HIS A 2 -25.45 -1.02 -28.93
C HIS A 2 -24.30 -1.72 -28.22
N ARG A 3 -23.30 -2.06 -29.03
CA ARG A 3 -22.13 -2.88 -28.73
C ARG A 3 -21.18 -2.14 -27.80
N ILE A 4 -20.64 -2.86 -26.83
CA ILE A 4 -19.39 -2.51 -26.13
C ILE A 4 -18.26 -2.86 -27.10
N PRO A 5 -17.30 -1.97 -27.40
CA PRO A 5 -16.12 -2.37 -28.14
C PRO A 5 -15.16 -3.07 -27.18
N GLU A 6 -14.80 -4.29 -27.57
CA GLU A 6 -13.61 -5.00 -27.10
C GLU A 6 -12.38 -4.16 -27.40
N ASN A 7 -11.52 -3.98 -26.39
CA ASN A 7 -10.15 -3.50 -26.61
C ASN A 7 -9.23 -4.52 -25.94
N ASP A 8 -8.75 -5.44 -26.77
CA ASP A 8 -7.61 -6.29 -26.50
C ASP A 8 -6.31 -5.51 -26.63
N ALA A 9 -5.31 -5.96 -25.87
CA ALA A 9 -3.89 -5.62 -25.90
C ALA A 9 -3.43 -4.26 -25.32
N GLY A 10 -2.57 -4.38 -24.30
CA GLY A 10 -1.37 -3.53 -24.16
C GLY A 10 -1.53 -2.19 -23.45
N GLY A 11 -1.01 -2.12 -22.22
CA GLY A 11 -0.68 -0.85 -21.57
C GLY A 11 -1.78 -0.22 -20.74
N PHE A 12 -2.01 -0.75 -19.53
CA PHE A 12 -2.68 0.03 -18.49
C PHE A 12 -1.69 1.07 -17.94
N THR A 13 -1.48 2.16 -18.68
CA THR A 13 -0.99 3.40 -18.07
C THR A 13 -2.06 3.84 -17.08
N MET A 14 -1.79 3.68 -15.78
CA MET A 14 -2.58 4.34 -14.75
C MET A 14 -2.51 5.84 -14.99
N ILE A 15 -3.63 6.39 -15.45
CA ILE A 15 -3.77 7.79 -15.84
C ILE A 15 -3.53 8.68 -14.60
N PRO A 16 -2.83 9.83 -14.72
CA PRO A 16 -2.70 10.85 -13.68
C PRO A 16 -4.03 11.24 -12.99
N TYR A 17 -5.16 11.01 -13.66
CA TYR A 17 -6.51 11.22 -13.14
C TYR A 17 -6.88 10.33 -11.93
N GLN A 18 -6.40 9.09 -11.86
CA GLN A 18 -6.62 8.19 -10.72
C GLN A 18 -5.83 8.70 -9.49
N ILE A 19 -4.57 9.08 -9.71
CA ILE A 19 -3.71 9.70 -8.69
C ILE A 19 -4.31 11.04 -8.21
N LYS A 20 -4.83 11.87 -9.13
CA LYS A 20 -5.50 13.13 -8.80
C LYS A 20 -6.78 12.93 -7.99
N ARG A 21 -7.51 11.83 -8.19
CA ARG A 21 -8.71 11.49 -7.41
C ARG A 21 -8.39 10.98 -6.00
N ILE A 22 -7.27 10.28 -5.84
CA ILE A 22 -6.75 9.87 -4.53
C ILE A 22 -6.19 11.09 -3.78
N ASN A 23 -5.51 12.00 -4.48
CA ASN A 23 -5.01 13.27 -3.91
C ASN A 23 -6.11 14.31 -3.63
N SER A 24 -7.19 14.35 -4.42
CA SER A 24 -8.33 15.24 -4.17
C SER A 24 -9.27 14.74 -3.06
N GLY A 25 -8.92 13.60 -2.43
CA GLY A 25 -9.76 12.87 -1.48
C GLY A 25 -9.00 12.36 -0.24
N ARG A 26 -7.89 13.00 0.16
CA ARG A 26 -7.46 12.92 1.57
C ARG A 26 -8.48 13.66 2.42
N ASP A 27 -9.58 12.96 2.70
CA ASP A 27 -10.50 13.30 3.76
C ASP A 27 -9.70 13.32 5.07
N ARG A 28 -9.98 14.32 5.92
CA ARG A 28 -9.44 14.48 7.28
C ARG A 28 -9.45 13.16 8.09
N THR A 29 -10.37 12.27 7.78
CA THR A 29 -10.49 10.93 8.35
C THR A 29 -9.29 10.03 8.00
N THR A 30 -8.89 9.97 6.72
CA THR A 30 -7.73 9.20 6.26
C THR A 30 -6.45 9.71 6.92
N ASP A 31 -6.29 11.04 6.97
CA ASP A 31 -5.13 11.66 7.61
C ASP A 31 -5.10 11.37 9.12
N THR A 32 -6.27 11.36 9.77
CA THR A 32 -6.37 11.01 11.20
C THR A 32 -5.95 9.56 11.46
N PHE A 33 -6.42 8.62 10.65
CA PHE A 33 -6.03 7.20 10.75
C PHE A 33 -4.52 7.03 10.56
N VAL A 34 -3.99 7.59 9.47
CA VAL A 34 -2.56 7.46 9.12
C VAL A 34 -1.68 8.08 10.18
N ALA A 35 -1.97 9.32 10.60
CA ALA A 35 -1.19 10.00 11.62
C ALA A 35 -1.20 9.26 12.97
N HIS A 36 -2.34 8.70 13.36
CA HIS A 36 -2.43 7.94 14.61
C HIS A 36 -1.66 6.61 14.52
N LEU A 37 -1.75 5.88 13.41
CA LEU A 37 -0.98 4.65 13.25
C LEU A 37 0.53 4.92 13.20
N VAL A 38 0.96 5.98 12.53
CA VAL A 38 2.37 6.42 12.56
C VAL A 38 2.81 6.67 14.00
N GLN A 39 2.03 7.41 14.78
CA GLN A 39 2.34 7.65 16.20
C GLN A 39 2.48 6.34 16.98
N LEU A 40 1.53 5.41 16.86
CA LEU A 40 1.55 4.11 17.55
C LEU A 40 2.80 3.29 17.21
N VAL A 41 3.19 3.27 15.93
CA VAL A 41 4.42 2.59 15.51
C VAL A 41 5.65 3.24 16.14
N TYR A 42 5.71 4.57 16.26
CA TYR A 42 6.80 5.28 16.92
C TYR A 42 6.80 5.15 18.46
N GLU A 43 5.71 4.70 19.06
CA GLU A 43 5.61 4.44 20.51
C GLU A 43 5.96 2.98 20.86
N SER A 44 5.88 2.05 19.90
CA SER A 44 6.16 0.61 20.10
C SER A 44 7.50 0.19 19.52
N ASP A 45 8.45 -0.25 20.35
CA ASP A 45 9.74 -0.76 19.88
C ASP A 45 9.60 -2.00 18.99
N THR A 46 8.59 -2.83 19.28
CA THR A 46 8.23 -3.98 18.45
C THR A 46 7.81 -3.55 17.04
N LEU A 47 6.94 -2.55 16.94
CA LEU A 47 6.46 -2.08 15.64
C LEU A 47 7.51 -1.24 14.90
N LYS A 48 8.36 -0.49 15.62
CA LYS A 48 9.53 0.16 15.01
C LYS A 48 10.39 -0.85 14.28
N ASP A 49 10.74 -1.94 14.95
CA ASP A 49 11.57 -3.00 14.38
C ASP A 49 10.87 -3.75 13.24
N LEU A 50 9.55 -3.92 13.35
CA LEU A 50 8.71 -4.56 12.34
C LEU A 50 8.67 -3.77 11.02
N PHE A 51 8.51 -2.45 11.10
CA PHE A 51 8.46 -1.56 9.93
C PHE A 51 9.83 -1.06 9.46
N ASP A 52 10.91 -1.43 10.16
CA ASP A 52 12.27 -1.12 9.73
C ASP A 52 12.79 -2.16 8.74
N LEU A 53 12.62 -1.84 7.45
CA LEU A 53 12.99 -2.70 6.33
C LEU A 53 14.22 -2.17 5.59
N SER A 54 14.99 -1.31 6.26
CA SER A 54 16.10 -0.56 5.67
C SER A 54 17.24 -1.45 5.14
N GLU A 55 17.38 -2.66 5.69
CA GLU A 55 18.40 -3.63 5.29
C GLU A 55 17.98 -4.53 4.12
N THR A 56 16.73 -4.45 3.65
CA THR A 56 16.22 -5.38 2.62
C THR A 56 16.22 -4.77 1.21
N PRO A 57 16.83 -5.44 0.23
CA PRO A 57 16.79 -5.02 -1.17
C PRO A 57 15.35 -4.94 -1.71
N ALA A 58 15.04 -3.88 -2.45
CA ALA A 58 13.71 -3.65 -3.00
C ALA A 58 13.20 -4.78 -3.94
N ILE A 59 14.10 -5.43 -4.68
CA ILE A 59 13.76 -6.56 -5.57
C ILE A 59 13.36 -7.79 -4.74
N GLU A 60 14.10 -8.09 -3.68
CA GLU A 60 13.78 -9.20 -2.77
C GLU A 60 12.44 -8.93 -2.09
N PHE A 61 12.25 -7.71 -1.59
CA PHE A 61 10.98 -7.26 -1.02
C PHE A 61 9.81 -7.48 -1.99
N ALA A 62 9.89 -6.96 -3.21
CA ALA A 62 8.83 -7.08 -4.21
C ALA A 62 8.53 -8.55 -4.57
N SER A 63 9.56 -9.40 -4.66
CA SER A 63 9.41 -10.83 -4.93
C SER A 63 8.70 -11.56 -3.78
N HIS A 64 9.09 -11.28 -2.54
CA HIS A 64 8.47 -11.84 -1.34
C HIS A 64 7.00 -11.40 -1.21
N THR A 65 6.71 -10.11 -1.36
CA THR A 65 5.34 -9.59 -1.28
C THR A 65 4.46 -10.15 -2.39
N ARG A 66 5.00 -10.35 -3.60
CA ARG A 66 4.27 -10.99 -4.70
C ARG A 66 3.87 -12.42 -4.31
N LYS A 67 4.83 -13.23 -3.84
CA LYS A 67 4.56 -14.61 -3.42
C LYS A 67 3.51 -14.64 -2.31
N TYR A 68 3.65 -13.78 -1.31
CA TYR A 68 2.69 -13.65 -0.22
C TYR A 68 1.27 -13.38 -0.73
N PHE A 69 1.10 -12.41 -1.64
CA PHE A 69 -0.21 -12.11 -2.19
C PHE A 69 -0.77 -13.26 -3.02
N VAL A 70 0.04 -13.98 -3.80
CA VAL A 70 -0.45 -15.18 -4.52
C VAL A 70 -1.04 -16.19 -3.53
N ASP A 71 -0.36 -16.47 -2.42
CA ASP A 71 -0.82 -17.42 -1.41
C ASP A 71 -2.14 -16.97 -0.76
N VAL A 72 -2.21 -15.72 -0.28
CA VAL A 72 -3.41 -15.15 0.36
C VAL A 72 -4.59 -15.10 -0.60
N LEU A 73 -4.38 -14.60 -1.83
CA LEU A 73 -5.44 -14.49 -2.83
C LEU A 73 -5.98 -15.84 -3.27
N THR A 74 -5.11 -16.86 -3.31
CA THR A 74 -5.50 -18.25 -3.57
C THR A 74 -6.37 -18.78 -2.43
N SER A 75 -5.97 -18.56 -1.17
CA SER A 75 -6.77 -19.00 0.00
C SER A 75 -8.14 -18.30 0.08
N LEU A 76 -8.23 -17.06 -0.44
CA LEU A 76 -9.47 -16.29 -0.52
C LEU A 76 -10.37 -16.68 -1.69
N GLY A 77 -9.95 -17.64 -2.54
CA GLY A 77 -10.71 -18.10 -3.70
C GLY A 77 -10.78 -17.08 -4.83
N SER A 78 -9.77 -16.21 -4.98
CA SER A 78 -9.76 -15.21 -6.06
C SER A 78 -9.62 -15.88 -7.43
N LYS A 79 -10.29 -15.31 -8.45
CA LYS A 79 -10.30 -15.89 -9.81
C LYS A 79 -8.95 -15.82 -10.54
N ASN A 80 -8.05 -14.92 -10.17
CA ASN A 80 -6.75 -14.71 -10.83
C ASN A 80 -5.67 -14.21 -9.85
N PRO A 81 -5.24 -15.03 -8.88
CA PRO A 81 -4.34 -14.60 -7.80
C PRO A 81 -2.98 -14.10 -8.31
N GLU A 82 -2.36 -14.81 -9.25
CA GLU A 82 -1.09 -14.42 -9.91
C GLU A 82 -1.17 -13.02 -10.53
N LYS A 83 -2.19 -12.78 -11.36
CA LYS A 83 -2.35 -11.50 -12.07
C LYS A 83 -2.59 -10.32 -11.13
N ILE A 84 -3.34 -10.54 -10.04
CA ILE A 84 -3.57 -9.53 -9.01
C ILE A 84 -2.28 -9.24 -8.26
N ALA A 85 -1.52 -10.27 -7.87
CA ALA A 85 -0.25 -10.11 -7.18
C ALA A 85 0.77 -9.35 -8.05
N ASP A 86 0.91 -9.71 -9.32
CA ASP A 86 1.77 -9.01 -10.30
C ASP A 86 1.42 -7.52 -10.40
N PHE A 87 0.13 -7.21 -10.51
CA PHE A 87 -0.35 -5.84 -10.56
C PHE A 87 -0.01 -5.08 -9.27
N THR A 88 -0.19 -5.72 -8.12
CA THR A 88 0.00 -5.12 -6.79
C THR A 88 1.45 -4.75 -6.53
N THR A 89 2.41 -5.54 -7.03
CA THR A 89 3.84 -5.39 -6.72
C THR A 89 4.68 -4.73 -7.81
N ARG A 90 4.14 -4.53 -9.03
CA ARG A 90 4.92 -3.97 -10.16
C ARG A 90 5.62 -2.66 -9.85
N SER A 91 4.98 -1.81 -9.05
CA SER A 91 5.45 -0.46 -8.72
C SER A 91 6.50 -0.47 -7.59
N MET A 92 6.66 -1.58 -6.86
CA MET A 92 7.65 -1.71 -5.79
C MET A 92 9.08 -1.77 -6.33
N ALA A 93 9.37 -2.73 -7.22
CA ALA A 93 10.75 -2.93 -7.68
C ALA A 93 11.29 -1.73 -8.51
N GLN A 94 10.40 -1.02 -9.20
CA GLN A 94 10.77 0.06 -10.13
C GLN A 94 10.97 1.42 -9.45
N ASN A 95 10.31 1.67 -8.31
CA ASN A 95 10.27 3.00 -7.68
C ASN A 95 10.98 3.06 -6.32
N PHE A 96 11.63 1.97 -5.89
CA PHE A 96 12.11 1.85 -4.51
C PHE A 96 13.61 1.60 -4.44
N LYS A 97 14.31 2.52 -3.79
CA LYS A 97 15.72 2.39 -3.39
C LYS A 97 15.88 2.20 -1.88
N VAL A 98 14.92 1.53 -1.24
CA VAL A 98 14.71 1.41 0.23
C VAL A 98 13.87 2.57 0.77
N PHE A 99 12.69 2.24 1.30
CA PHE A 99 11.87 3.19 2.05
C PHE A 99 12.33 3.26 3.49
N THR A 100 12.31 4.48 4.04
CA THR A 100 12.40 4.67 5.48
C THR A 100 11.24 3.99 6.18
N ARG A 101 11.42 3.68 7.48
CA ARG A 101 10.36 3.15 8.33
C ARG A 101 9.06 3.96 8.22
N GLU A 102 9.17 5.29 8.24
CA GLU A 102 8.00 6.16 8.15
C GLU A 102 7.26 6.02 6.82
N GLU A 103 7.99 5.96 5.71
CA GLU A 103 7.40 5.75 4.39
C GLU A 103 6.72 4.38 4.29
N MET A 104 7.31 3.34 4.87
CA MET A 104 6.68 2.01 4.95
C MET A 104 5.36 2.07 5.73
N VAL A 105 5.36 2.67 6.93
CA VAL A 105 4.14 2.80 7.73
C VAL A 105 3.07 3.58 6.96
N ARG A 106 3.44 4.68 6.28
CA ARG A 106 2.51 5.48 5.48
C ARG A 106 1.90 4.71 4.32
N VAL A 107 2.65 3.86 3.63
CA VAL A 107 2.11 2.99 2.57
C VAL A 107 1.02 2.09 3.12
N TYR A 108 1.33 1.31 4.16
CA TYR A 108 0.39 0.35 4.73
C TYR A 108 -0.81 1.05 5.39
N ALA A 109 -0.58 2.13 6.13
CA ALA A 109 -1.62 2.92 6.76
C ALA A 109 -2.54 3.58 5.72
N GLY A 110 -1.94 4.18 4.68
CA GLY A 110 -2.66 4.85 3.60
C GLY A 110 -3.48 3.86 2.79
N PHE A 111 -2.96 2.65 2.57
CA PHE A 111 -3.69 1.57 1.93
C PHE A 111 -4.90 1.16 2.78
N ALA A 112 -4.67 0.80 4.04
CA ALA A 112 -5.74 0.39 4.95
C ALA A 112 -6.83 1.46 5.04
N ALA A 113 -6.45 2.73 5.22
CA ALA A 113 -7.38 3.83 5.33
C ALA A 113 -8.19 4.03 4.04
N SER A 114 -7.52 4.06 2.88
CA SER A 114 -8.20 4.25 1.58
C SER A 114 -9.14 3.09 1.28
N TYR A 115 -8.71 1.86 1.58
CA TYR A 115 -9.52 0.68 1.35
C TYR A 115 -10.75 0.66 2.26
N LEU A 116 -10.60 0.89 3.56
CA LEU A 116 -11.70 0.96 4.52
C LEU A 116 -12.66 2.12 4.22
N GLY A 117 -12.14 3.28 3.82
CA GLY A 117 -12.95 4.41 3.37
C GLY A 117 -13.78 4.06 2.14
N SER A 118 -13.20 3.33 1.19
CA SER A 118 -13.91 2.84 0.00
C SER A 118 -15.02 1.82 0.31
N GLN A 119 -14.98 1.20 1.49
CA GLN A 119 -15.99 0.29 2.03
C GLN A 119 -16.95 1.00 3.01
N ARG A 120 -16.78 2.31 3.24
CA ARG A 120 -17.55 3.12 4.21
C ARG A 120 -17.43 2.65 5.67
N ILE A 121 -16.32 1.98 6.00
CA ILE A 121 -16.04 1.51 7.37
C ILE A 121 -15.26 2.57 8.15
N LEU A 122 -14.35 3.26 7.48
CA LEU A 122 -13.56 4.32 8.08
C LEU A 122 -14.38 5.62 8.15
N THR A 123 -14.62 6.12 9.36
CA THR A 123 -15.24 7.41 9.67
C THR A 123 -14.38 8.19 10.66
N GLN A 124 -14.61 9.49 10.80
CA GLN A 124 -13.84 10.34 11.72
C GLN A 124 -13.96 9.87 13.18
N GLU A 125 -15.10 9.27 13.55
CA GLU A 125 -15.39 8.78 14.90
C GLU A 125 -14.58 7.52 15.24
N CYS A 126 -14.37 6.63 14.26
CA CYS A 126 -13.70 5.34 14.48
C CYS A 126 -12.25 5.29 13.97
N ALA A 127 -11.73 6.36 13.34
CA ALA A 127 -10.42 6.36 12.70
C ALA A 127 -9.28 5.95 13.66
N LYS A 128 -9.28 6.48 14.89
CA LYS A 128 -8.26 6.13 15.88
C LYS A 128 -8.40 4.70 16.38
N ASP A 129 -9.62 4.25 16.67
CA ASP A 129 -9.89 2.89 17.15
C ASP A 129 -9.54 1.82 16.11
N LEU A 130 -9.77 2.12 14.83
CA LEU A 130 -9.36 1.26 13.73
C LEU A 130 -7.83 1.21 13.60
N ALA A 131 -7.13 2.33 13.79
CA ALA A 131 -5.67 2.35 13.82
C ALA A 131 -5.12 1.52 15.00
N ASN A 132 -5.72 1.63 16.19
CA ASN A 132 -5.38 0.77 17.35
C ASN A 132 -5.65 -0.71 17.07
N THR A 133 -6.72 -1.03 16.34
CA THR A 133 -7.00 -2.42 15.97
C THR A 133 -5.91 -2.94 15.02
N TYR A 134 -5.48 -2.13 14.05
CA TYR A 134 -4.41 -2.53 13.14
C TYR A 134 -3.07 -2.69 13.89
N GLU A 135 -2.72 -1.76 14.77
CA GLU A 135 -1.57 -1.85 15.67
C GLU A 135 -1.54 -3.20 16.42
N LYS A 136 -2.68 -3.59 17.00
CA LYS A 136 -2.82 -4.86 17.72
C LYS A 136 -2.60 -6.08 16.81
N SER A 137 -3.24 -6.11 15.64
CA SER A 137 -3.04 -7.19 14.66
C SER A 137 -1.59 -7.28 14.19
N ALA A 138 -0.91 -6.15 13.99
CA ALA A 138 0.50 -6.12 13.61
C ALA A 138 1.43 -6.62 14.73
N ASN A 139 1.11 -6.37 16.00
CA ASN A 139 1.88 -6.91 17.12
C ASN A 139 1.70 -8.43 17.29
N GLU A 140 0.48 -8.93 17.08
CA GLU A 140 0.16 -10.36 17.25
C GLU A 140 0.91 -11.26 16.25
N THR A 141 1.34 -10.70 15.12
CA THR A 141 2.04 -11.44 14.06
C THR A 141 3.56 -11.41 14.16
N VAL A 142 4.14 -10.68 15.12
CA VAL A 142 5.61 -10.54 15.23
C VAL A 142 6.26 -11.82 15.76
N VAL A 143 7.05 -12.47 14.90
CA VAL A 143 7.95 -13.58 15.27
C VAL A 143 9.39 -13.07 15.28
N LYS A 144 10.02 -13.04 16.45
CA LYS A 144 11.41 -12.57 16.63
C LYS A 144 12.40 -13.61 16.08
N GLY A 145 13.23 -13.26 15.09
CA GLY A 145 14.41 -14.05 14.71
C GLY A 145 14.80 -14.10 13.23
N ASP A 146 13.96 -13.68 12.28
CA ASP A 146 14.22 -13.78 10.84
C ASP A 146 13.81 -12.48 10.12
N PRO A 147 14.68 -11.82 9.33
CA PRO A 147 14.27 -10.64 8.55
C PRO A 147 13.08 -10.92 7.61
N THR A 148 12.97 -12.13 7.05
CA THR A 148 11.81 -12.55 6.27
C THR A 148 10.54 -12.75 7.10
N SER A 149 10.69 -13.05 8.41
CA SER A 149 9.55 -13.10 9.33
C SER A 149 8.99 -11.71 9.63
N LYS A 150 9.81 -10.65 9.58
CA LYS A 150 9.33 -9.26 9.73
C LYS A 150 8.38 -8.87 8.59
N PHE A 151 8.78 -9.12 7.34
CA PHE A 151 7.93 -8.86 6.17
C PHE A 151 6.60 -9.60 6.24
N LYS A 152 6.69 -10.90 6.50
CA LYS A 152 5.51 -11.74 6.64
C LYS A 152 4.63 -11.27 7.78
N ALA A 153 5.21 -10.80 8.89
CA ALA A 153 4.47 -10.26 10.01
C ALA A 153 3.73 -8.96 9.66
N VAL A 154 4.35 -8.02 8.92
CA VAL A 154 3.68 -6.81 8.44
C VAL A 154 2.48 -7.16 7.55
N GLU A 155 2.70 -8.01 6.55
CA GLU A 155 1.65 -8.40 5.60
C GLU A 155 0.54 -9.23 6.28
N ASN A 156 0.89 -10.11 7.22
CA ASN A 156 -0.08 -10.83 8.05
C ASN A 156 -0.89 -9.87 8.91
N GLY A 157 -0.25 -8.90 9.57
CA GLY A 157 -0.94 -7.95 10.44
C GLY A 157 -1.97 -7.14 9.66
N LEU A 158 -1.62 -6.72 8.44
CA LEU A 158 -2.55 -6.06 7.53
C LEU A 158 -3.68 -7.00 7.09
N THR A 159 -3.34 -8.22 6.65
CA THR A 159 -4.32 -9.20 6.14
C THR A 159 -5.32 -9.59 7.22
N GLU A 160 -4.85 -9.92 8.42
CA GLU A 160 -5.65 -10.27 9.58
C GLU A 160 -6.55 -9.10 9.98
N PHE A 161 -6.01 -7.88 10.03
CA PHE A 161 -6.81 -6.67 10.28
C PHE A 161 -7.94 -6.50 9.27
N LEU A 162 -7.67 -6.61 7.96
CA LEU A 162 -8.69 -6.42 6.93
C LEU A 162 -9.73 -7.57 6.90
N MET A 163 -9.30 -8.79 7.18
CA MET A 163 -10.19 -9.94 7.38
C MET A 163 -11.08 -9.74 8.61
N SER A 164 -10.55 -9.19 9.72
CA SER A 164 -11.32 -8.92 10.94
C SER A 164 -12.45 -7.88 10.73
N LYS A 165 -12.46 -7.19 9.59
CA LYS A 165 -13.49 -6.21 9.20
C LYS A 165 -14.40 -6.73 8.08
N ASP A 166 -14.28 -8.00 7.70
CA ASP A 166 -15.01 -8.63 6.59
C ASP A 166 -14.82 -7.89 5.25
N THR A 167 -13.67 -7.22 5.09
CA THR A 167 -13.39 -6.40 3.91
C THR A 167 -12.59 -7.13 2.86
N LEU A 168 -11.70 -8.03 3.28
CA LEU A 168 -10.81 -8.75 2.38
C LEU A 168 -11.43 -10.10 1.99
N THR A 169 -12.10 -10.13 0.83
CA THR A 169 -12.71 -11.34 0.24
C THR A 169 -12.23 -11.53 -1.20
N GLY A 170 -12.27 -12.76 -1.72
CA GLY A 170 -11.82 -13.08 -3.09
C GLY A 170 -12.41 -12.19 -4.19
N GLU A 171 -13.65 -11.74 -4.01
CA GLU A 171 -14.36 -10.83 -4.93
C GLU A 171 -13.87 -9.37 -4.84
N LYS A 172 -13.41 -8.94 -3.66
CA LYS A 172 -12.97 -7.58 -3.38
C LYS A 172 -11.45 -7.37 -3.54
N CYS A 173 -10.70 -8.44 -3.78
CA CYS A 173 -9.23 -8.41 -3.89
C CYS A 173 -8.70 -7.47 -4.97
N TRP A 174 -9.36 -7.40 -6.14
CA TRP A 174 -8.95 -6.48 -7.21
C TRP A 174 -9.02 -5.01 -6.79
N LYS A 175 -10.05 -4.65 -6.02
CA LYS A 175 -10.19 -3.30 -5.47
C LYS A 175 -9.08 -3.02 -4.46
N GLY A 176 -8.75 -4.00 -3.61
CA GLY A 176 -7.62 -3.92 -2.67
C GLY A 176 -6.29 -3.67 -3.39
N ALA A 177 -6.01 -4.45 -4.44
CA ALA A 177 -4.80 -4.32 -5.25
C ALA A 177 -4.62 -2.91 -5.84
N ILE A 178 -5.68 -2.29 -6.35
CA ILE A 178 -5.63 -0.90 -6.87
C ILE A 178 -5.22 0.10 -5.78
N TYR A 179 -5.84 0.02 -4.60
CA TYR A 179 -5.49 0.92 -3.50
C TYR A 179 -4.08 0.68 -2.99
N TYR A 180 -3.68 -0.58 -2.86
CA TYR A 180 -2.35 -0.93 -2.37
C TYR A 180 -1.29 -0.41 -3.32
N GLU A 181 -1.36 -0.76 -4.62
CA GLU A 181 -0.41 -0.28 -5.62
C GLU A 181 -0.35 1.26 -5.69
N SER A 182 -1.50 1.93 -5.59
CA SER A 182 -1.56 3.39 -5.62
C SER A 182 -0.80 4.03 -4.44
N GLN A 183 -0.79 3.41 -3.26
CA GLN A 183 -0.11 3.96 -2.09
C GLN A 183 1.41 3.82 -2.17
N TRP A 184 1.89 2.76 -2.82
CA TRP A 184 3.31 2.65 -3.19
C TRP A 184 3.73 3.80 -4.10
N LEU A 185 2.95 4.10 -5.14
CA LEU A 185 3.23 5.21 -6.06
C LEU A 185 3.12 6.59 -5.40
N LEU A 186 2.10 6.81 -4.57
CA LEU A 186 1.90 8.08 -3.87
C LEU A 186 3.02 8.37 -2.89
N THR A 187 3.39 7.38 -2.08
CA THR A 187 4.49 7.54 -1.13
C THR A 187 5.80 7.77 -1.87
N ALA A 188 6.04 7.04 -2.97
CA ALA A 188 7.22 7.26 -3.79
C ALA A 188 7.29 8.69 -4.32
N ALA A 189 6.18 9.24 -4.85
CA ALA A 189 6.10 10.61 -5.36
C ALA A 189 6.28 11.69 -4.26
N GLU A 190 5.96 11.37 -3.01
CA GLU A 190 6.09 12.29 -1.88
C GLU A 190 7.50 12.31 -1.26
N THR A 191 8.36 11.35 -1.60
CA THR A 191 9.74 11.31 -1.14
C THR A 191 10.57 12.47 -1.72
N PRO A 192 11.52 13.04 -0.96
CA PRO A 192 12.40 14.11 -1.46
C PRO A 192 13.15 13.74 -2.75
N ALA A 193 13.58 12.48 -2.89
CA ALA A 193 14.28 11.98 -4.07
C ALA A 193 13.41 12.04 -5.34
N SER A 194 12.11 11.81 -5.22
CA SER A 194 11.16 11.88 -6.34
C SER A 194 10.70 13.31 -6.62
N ARG A 195 10.69 14.19 -5.62
CA ARG A 195 10.43 15.62 -5.81
C ARG A 195 11.51 16.28 -6.67
N ASP A 196 12.78 15.92 -6.48
CA ASP A 196 13.87 16.40 -7.32
C ASP A 196 13.77 15.91 -8.78
N LEU A 197 13.36 14.65 -9.00
CA LEU A 197 13.08 14.12 -10.34
C LEU A 197 11.87 14.81 -10.99
N PHE A 198 10.80 15.06 -10.23
CA PHE A 198 9.61 15.74 -10.75
C PHE A 198 9.89 17.21 -11.08
N VAL A 199 10.68 17.90 -10.26
CA VAL A 199 11.15 19.27 -10.51
C VAL A 199 12.07 19.31 -11.74
N ARG A 200 13.00 18.36 -11.87
CA ARG A 200 13.89 18.27 -13.05
C ARG A 200 13.12 17.97 -14.33
N CYS A 201 12.22 16.98 -14.35
CA CYS A 201 11.40 16.69 -15.52
C CYS A 201 10.44 17.83 -15.86
N SER A 202 9.97 18.59 -14.87
CA SER A 202 9.14 19.78 -15.12
C SER A 202 9.97 20.96 -15.67
N ALA A 203 11.23 21.10 -15.27
CA ALA A 203 12.15 22.10 -15.82
C ALA A 203 12.55 21.75 -17.26
N GLU A 204 12.86 20.48 -17.54
CA GLU A 204 13.17 19.98 -18.88
C GLU A 204 11.96 20.06 -19.84
N ALA A 205 10.74 19.79 -19.36
CA ALA A 205 9.52 19.92 -20.16
C ALA A 205 9.14 21.38 -20.46
N ASN A 206 9.57 22.33 -19.62
CA ASN A 206 9.36 23.76 -19.84
C ASN A 206 10.53 24.42 -20.60
N GLY A 207 11.52 23.65 -21.04
CA GLY A 207 12.65 24.14 -21.83
C GLY A 207 13.54 25.13 -21.07
N ASP A 208 13.58 25.05 -19.73
CA ASP A 208 14.38 25.95 -18.90
C ASP A 208 15.75 25.29 -18.64
N PRO A 209 16.84 25.76 -19.27
CA PRO A 209 18.16 25.21 -19.04
C PRO A 209 18.76 25.93 -17.83
N ASN A 210 18.89 25.21 -16.71
CA ASN A 210 19.94 25.59 -15.75
C ASN A 210 21.31 25.27 -16.36
#